data_AF-A0A0D2PV55-F1
#
_entry.id   AF-A0A0D2PV55-F1
#
_cell.length_a   1.000
_cell.length_b   1.000
_cell.length_c   1.000
_cell.angle_alpha   90.00
_cell.angle_beta   90.00
_cell.angle_gamma   90.00
#
_symmetry.space_group_name_H-M   'P 1'
#
loop_
_entity.id
_entity.type
_entity.pdbx_description
1 polymer ?
#
loop_
_entity_poly.entity_id
_entity_poly.type
_entity_poly.pdbx_seq_one_letter_code
_entity_poly.pdbx_strand_id
1 'polypeptide(L)'
;MQEPVGIPACYPTTITRSGQSVFMSVFRTKIADQCHLITITWCKNLLLNGLSVSISGPEGETTQQYNCKVEFKPWYFGRKQGSKHFIVDGNKAVNVFWDLKAAKFNGETEPSSEYYVAVVYNEEVILLVGDLKKDAYRKTGCRPALIDPILVSRKEHVFGKRKFCTRIKFDEKSKFHEISIEYKNKDEPEMEIRIDEHLVLHVKHLQWKFRGNESLHVDKASVEVYWDVHDWLFCPGLRHALFIFKPIPPLLTQKGSCGSLERVNPGNMYIDMKGSIIVIVTKWGFQSSCYTWASMEW
;
A
#
# COMPACT_ATOMS: atom_id res chain seq x y z
N MET A 1 -3.56 -24.27 22.82
CA MET A 1 -4.60 -23.34 22.31
C MET A 1 -4.24 -21.97 22.86
N GLN A 2 -3.87 -20.92 22.15
CA GLN A 2 -3.73 -20.55 20.74
C GLN A 2 -2.45 -19.68 20.71
N GLU A 3 -1.53 -19.95 19.78
CA GLU A 3 -0.34 -19.12 19.62
C GLU A 3 -0.73 -17.74 19.05
N PRO A 4 -0.22 -16.63 19.60
CA PRO A 4 -0.43 -15.31 19.03
C PRO A 4 0.34 -15.20 17.71
N VAL A 5 -0.39 -14.89 16.64
CA VAL A 5 0.16 -14.60 15.31
C VAL A 5 1.21 -13.49 15.43
N GLY A 6 2.48 -13.85 15.26
CA GLY A 6 3.62 -12.95 15.37
C GLY A 6 3.59 -11.87 14.28
N ILE A 7 3.42 -10.62 14.71
CA ILE A 7 3.59 -9.46 13.84
C ILE A 7 5.09 -9.18 13.72
N PRO A 8 5.67 -9.09 12.50
CA PRO A 8 7.11 -8.90 12.33
C PRO A 8 7.59 -7.54 12.84
N ALA A 9 8.81 -7.52 13.40
CA ALA A 9 9.46 -6.40 14.06
C ALA A 9 9.59 -5.12 13.19
N CYS A 10 8.52 -4.34 13.14
CA CYS A 10 8.48 -2.94 12.67
C CYS A 10 7.78 -2.02 13.67
N TYR A 11 7.77 -2.42 14.95
CA TYR A 11 7.43 -1.51 16.04
C TYR A 11 8.71 -1.19 16.79
N PRO A 12 9.24 0.03 16.73
CA PRO A 12 9.37 0.68 18.01
C PRO A 12 7.93 0.78 18.57
N THR A 13 7.73 0.44 19.83
CA THR A 13 6.51 0.70 20.63
C THR A 13 6.22 2.20 20.77
N THR A 14 6.49 2.99 19.74
CA THR A 14 6.48 4.44 19.72
C THR A 14 5.60 4.91 18.58
N ILE A 15 4.31 5.06 18.91
CA ILE A 15 3.49 6.23 18.59
C ILE A 15 3.84 6.87 17.24
N THR A 16 3.11 6.50 16.20
CA THR A 16 3.07 7.30 14.98
C THR A 16 2.34 8.63 15.29
N ARG A 17 3.09 9.73 15.29
CA ARG A 17 2.63 11.08 15.70
C ARG A 17 1.84 11.77 14.58
N SER A 18 1.17 12.89 14.88
CA SER A 18 0.47 13.68 13.87
C SER A 18 1.37 14.07 12.70
N GLY A 19 0.89 13.94 11.46
CA GLY A 19 1.66 14.28 10.25
C GLY A 19 2.60 13.19 9.75
N GLN A 20 2.46 11.95 10.26
CA GLN A 20 3.11 10.78 9.69
C GLN A 20 2.16 10.03 8.76
N SER A 21 2.68 9.38 7.72
CA SER A 21 1.93 8.49 6.84
C SER A 21 2.85 7.41 6.28
N VAL A 22 2.29 6.22 6.05
CA VAL A 22 3.03 5.07 5.53
C VAL A 22 2.28 4.51 4.33
N PHE A 23 3.02 4.16 3.29
CA PHE A 23 2.48 3.55 2.10
C PHE A 23 3.32 2.32 1.76
N MET A 24 2.69 1.17 1.61
CA MET A 24 3.35 -0.10 1.34
C MET A 24 2.80 -0.72 0.07
N SER A 25 3.69 -1.19 -0.80
CA SER A 25 3.36 -1.99 -1.98
C SER A 25 4.05 -3.34 -1.87
N VAL A 26 3.26 -4.41 -1.91
CA VAL A 26 3.75 -5.79 -1.81
C VAL A 26 3.68 -6.43 -3.18
N PHE A 27 4.82 -6.88 -3.68
CA PHE A 27 4.99 -7.53 -4.97
C PHE A 27 5.36 -8.99 -4.77
N ARG A 28 4.78 -9.88 -5.56
CA ARG A 28 5.20 -11.27 -5.67
C ARG A 28 6.08 -11.42 -6.89
N THR A 29 7.25 -12.01 -6.71
CA THR A 29 8.19 -12.32 -7.79
C THR A 29 8.80 -13.69 -7.59
N LYS A 30 9.49 -14.19 -8.61
CA LYS A 30 10.17 -15.49 -8.57
C LYS A 30 11.68 -15.26 -8.41
N ILE A 31 12.25 -15.80 -7.36
CA ILE A 31 13.70 -15.78 -7.05
C ILE A 31 14.12 -17.24 -6.88
N ALA A 32 15.17 -17.70 -7.57
CA ALA A 32 15.66 -19.09 -7.45
C ALA A 32 14.59 -20.19 -7.62
N ASP A 33 13.63 -19.98 -8.51
CA ASP A 33 12.46 -20.84 -8.67
C ASP A 33 11.42 -20.88 -7.54
N GLN A 34 11.61 -20.08 -6.49
CA GLN A 34 10.68 -19.92 -5.37
C GLN A 34 9.93 -18.59 -5.46
N CYS A 35 8.70 -18.55 -4.93
CA CYS A 35 7.90 -17.33 -4.85
C CYS A 35 8.32 -16.52 -3.63
N HIS A 36 8.70 -15.26 -3.83
CA HIS A 36 9.03 -14.34 -2.74
C HIS A 36 8.14 -13.10 -2.79
N LEU A 37 7.92 -12.49 -1.62
CA LEU A 37 7.22 -11.22 -1.50
C LEU A 37 8.22 -10.09 -1.26
N ILE A 38 8.31 -9.14 -2.18
CA ILE A 38 9.07 -7.90 -2.01
C ILE A 38 8.12 -6.81 -1.55
N THR A 39 8.40 -6.19 -0.41
CA THR A 39 7.63 -5.07 0.11
C THR A 39 8.41 -3.77 0.00
N ILE A 40 7.85 -2.81 -0.73
CA ILE A 40 8.33 -1.43 -0.81
C ILE A 40 7.51 -0.59 0.17
N THR A 41 8.15 0.07 1.11
CA THR A 41 7.52 0.91 2.13
C THR A 41 8.03 2.33 2.02
N TRP A 42 7.15 3.27 1.73
CA TRP A 42 7.39 4.69 1.85
C TRP A 42 6.87 5.16 3.20
N CYS A 43 7.66 5.97 3.90
CA CYS A 43 7.22 6.65 5.10
C CYS A 43 7.44 8.14 4.96
N LYS A 44 6.50 8.91 5.46
CA LYS A 44 6.57 10.36 5.52
C LYS A 44 6.32 10.77 6.95
N ASN A 45 7.20 11.62 7.46
CA ASN A 45 7.06 12.33 8.72
C ASN A 45 7.11 13.83 8.43
N LEU A 46 6.73 14.67 9.41
CA LEU A 46 6.64 16.14 9.27
C LEU A 46 7.85 16.82 8.59
N LEU A 47 9.04 16.23 8.70
CA LEU A 47 10.27 16.83 8.22
C LEU A 47 10.92 16.02 7.08
N LEU A 48 10.50 14.77 6.86
CA LEU A 48 11.36 13.78 6.22
C LEU A 48 10.58 12.65 5.54
N ASN A 49 11.04 12.26 4.36
CA ASN A 49 10.60 11.03 3.68
C ASN A 49 11.64 9.93 3.90
N GLY A 50 11.17 8.69 3.99
CA GLY A 50 11.98 7.48 4.05
C GLY A 50 11.42 6.44 3.09
N LEU A 51 12.29 5.52 2.71
CA LEU A 51 11.96 4.36 1.91
C LEU A 51 12.52 3.12 2.64
N SER A 52 11.87 1.99 2.44
CA SER A 52 12.35 0.70 2.87
C SER A 52 11.97 -0.36 1.87
N VAL A 53 12.90 -1.27 1.59
CA VAL A 53 12.67 -2.47 0.81
C VAL A 53 12.89 -3.65 1.75
N SER A 54 11.98 -4.62 1.75
CA SER A 54 12.12 -5.90 2.44
C SER A 54 11.69 -7.06 1.55
N ILE A 55 12.20 -8.25 1.81
CA ILE A 55 11.90 -9.47 1.04
C ILE A 55 11.48 -10.55 2.04
N SER A 56 10.31 -11.15 1.88
CA SER A 56 9.89 -12.30 2.68
C SER A 56 10.08 -13.60 1.90
N GLY A 57 10.48 -14.65 2.60
CA GLY A 57 10.68 -15.99 2.05
C GLY A 57 9.38 -16.65 1.53
N PRO A 58 9.47 -17.83 0.92
CA PRO A 58 8.34 -18.52 0.32
C PRO A 58 7.22 -18.84 1.33
N GLU A 59 5.98 -18.67 0.89
CA GLU A 59 4.78 -18.98 1.66
C GLU A 59 4.79 -20.48 2.04
N GLY A 60 5.12 -20.79 3.29
CA GLY A 60 5.11 -22.17 3.80
C GLY A 60 6.03 -22.48 4.97
N GLU A 61 7.05 -21.67 5.25
CA GLU A 61 8.00 -21.94 6.34
C GLU A 61 8.02 -20.81 7.39
N THR A 62 7.53 -21.14 8.58
CA THR A 62 7.37 -20.25 9.74
C THR A 62 8.69 -19.86 10.44
N THR A 63 9.86 -20.17 9.88
CA THR A 63 11.11 -20.12 10.65
C THR A 63 12.23 -19.24 10.12
N GLN A 64 12.16 -18.63 8.93
CA GLN A 64 13.18 -17.65 8.49
C GLN A 64 12.58 -16.50 7.67
N GLN A 65 11.93 -15.56 8.35
CA GLN A 65 11.50 -14.32 7.75
C GLN A 65 12.75 -13.44 7.48
N TYR A 66 13.29 -13.47 6.25
CA TYR A 66 14.45 -12.67 5.83
C TYR A 66 14.12 -11.17 5.77
N ASN A 67 13.83 -10.52 6.89
CA ASN A 67 13.55 -9.10 6.93
C ASN A 67 14.82 -8.25 6.67
N CYS A 68 15.35 -8.29 5.45
CA CYS A 68 16.37 -7.36 5.00
C CYS A 68 15.72 -6.01 4.76
N LYS A 69 15.69 -5.19 5.81
CA LYS A 69 15.11 -3.86 5.77
C LYS A 69 16.16 -2.84 5.36
N VAL A 70 15.98 -2.20 4.21
CA VAL A 70 16.83 -1.05 3.82
C VAL A 70 16.18 0.25 4.26
N GLU A 71 16.37 0.65 5.51
CA GLU A 71 15.85 1.95 5.97
C GLU A 71 16.68 3.12 5.44
N PHE A 72 16.06 4.02 4.68
CA PHE A 72 16.67 5.29 4.32
C PHE A 72 16.38 6.32 5.40
N LYS A 73 17.45 6.81 6.05
CA LYS A 73 17.30 7.77 7.15
C LYS A 73 16.62 9.06 6.67
N PRO A 74 15.73 9.60 7.50
CA PRO A 74 14.92 10.75 7.15
C PRO A 74 15.84 12.01 7.04
N TRP A 75 15.74 12.75 5.90
CA TRP A 75 16.75 13.66 5.30
C TRP A 75 17.10 15.00 6.01
N TYR A 76 18.36 15.17 6.43
CA TYR A 76 18.99 16.50 6.42
C TYR A 76 20.16 16.59 5.41
N PHE A 77 20.92 15.49 5.20
CA PHE A 77 22.08 15.44 4.27
C PHE A 77 22.35 14.03 3.63
N GLY A 78 21.35 13.16 3.48
CA GLY A 78 21.52 11.78 2.98
C GLY A 78 21.63 11.61 1.46
N ARG A 79 22.18 10.46 0.99
CA ARG A 79 22.32 10.13 -0.46
C ARG A 79 20.98 9.74 -1.08
N LYS A 80 20.34 10.68 -1.80
CA LYS A 80 19.07 10.46 -2.54
C LYS A 80 19.17 9.44 -3.68
N GLN A 81 20.37 8.99 -3.99
CA GLN A 81 20.66 7.92 -4.94
C GLN A 81 21.63 6.93 -4.30
N GLY A 82 21.59 5.67 -4.70
CA GLY A 82 22.58 4.71 -4.24
C GLY A 82 22.24 3.28 -4.57
N SER A 83 23.03 2.38 -4.01
CA SER A 83 22.77 0.96 -4.01
C SER A 83 23.13 0.36 -2.65
N LYS A 84 22.46 -0.73 -2.30
CA LYS A 84 22.72 -1.54 -1.11
C LYS A 84 22.45 -2.99 -1.48
N HIS A 85 23.33 -3.88 -1.07
CA HIS A 85 23.15 -5.31 -1.27
C HIS A 85 22.96 -6.01 0.07
N PHE A 86 22.32 -7.16 0.04
CA PHE A 86 22.20 -8.08 1.16
C PHE A 86 22.10 -9.51 0.64
N ILE A 87 22.40 -10.48 1.50
CA ILE A 87 22.41 -11.89 1.13
C ILE A 87 21.04 -12.48 1.47
N VAL A 88 20.45 -13.18 0.50
CA VAL A 88 19.22 -13.97 0.64
C VAL A 88 19.62 -15.44 0.44
N ASP A 89 19.02 -16.34 1.23
CA ASP A 89 19.25 -17.80 1.19
C ASP A 89 20.73 -18.21 1.35
N GLY A 90 21.45 -17.50 2.23
CA GLY A 90 22.81 -17.85 2.66
C GLY A 90 23.93 -17.63 1.64
N ASN A 91 23.65 -17.64 0.33
CA ASN A 91 24.68 -17.64 -0.72
C ASN A 91 24.46 -16.69 -1.90
N LYS A 92 23.32 -15.99 -2.03
CA LYS A 92 23.07 -15.13 -3.19
C LYS A 92 22.73 -13.70 -2.80
N ALA A 93 23.42 -12.74 -3.42
CA ALA A 93 23.23 -11.33 -3.15
C ALA A 93 22.04 -10.75 -3.94
N VAL A 94 21.10 -10.13 -3.22
CA VAL A 94 20.11 -9.22 -3.79
C VAL A 94 20.64 -7.81 -3.70
N ASN A 95 20.59 -7.07 -4.81
CA ASN A 95 21.03 -5.69 -4.89
C ASN A 95 19.81 -4.78 -5.06
N VAL A 96 19.70 -3.75 -4.23
CA VAL A 96 18.69 -2.70 -4.34
C VAL A 96 19.37 -1.43 -4.81
N PHE A 97 18.87 -0.84 -5.88
CA PHE A 97 19.30 0.45 -6.43
C PHE A 97 18.15 1.45 -6.33
N TRP A 98 18.45 2.71 -6.06
CA TRP A 98 17.45 3.77 -6.03
C TRP A 98 18.01 5.08 -6.54
N ASP A 99 17.13 5.88 -7.17
CA ASP A 99 17.34 7.30 -7.40
C ASP A 99 16.05 8.06 -7.09
N LEU A 100 16.13 8.92 -6.07
CA LEU A 100 15.07 9.78 -5.55
C LEU A 100 15.50 11.26 -5.59
N LYS A 101 16.53 11.62 -6.36
CA LYS A 101 17.07 12.98 -6.38
C LYS A 101 16.05 14.03 -6.80
N ALA A 102 15.31 13.71 -7.86
CA ALA A 102 14.28 14.56 -8.46
C ALA A 102 12.86 14.12 -8.09
N ALA A 103 12.71 13.14 -7.20
CA ALA A 103 11.41 12.54 -6.87
C ALA A 103 10.37 13.59 -6.43
N LYS A 104 9.22 13.62 -7.11
CA LYS A 104 8.11 14.55 -6.83
C LYS A 104 7.02 13.88 -6.01
N PHE A 105 6.79 14.37 -4.80
CA PHE A 105 5.81 13.77 -3.87
C PHE A 105 4.42 14.42 -3.90
N ASN A 106 4.27 15.65 -4.40
CA ASN A 106 2.98 16.35 -4.50
C ASN A 106 2.09 16.31 -3.23
N GLY A 107 2.69 16.26 -2.04
CA GLY A 107 1.96 16.17 -0.77
C GLY A 107 1.59 14.75 -0.33
N GLU A 108 1.84 13.73 -1.15
CA GLU A 108 1.64 12.30 -0.85
C GLU A 108 2.86 11.69 -0.13
N THR A 109 2.75 10.40 0.24
CA THR A 109 3.80 9.59 0.90
C THR A 109 4.71 8.92 -0.13
N GLU A 110 4.11 8.39 -1.20
CA GLU A 110 4.81 7.79 -2.34
C GLU A 110 5.17 8.89 -3.36
N PRO A 111 6.32 8.83 -4.04
CA PRO A 111 6.61 9.73 -5.15
C PRO A 111 5.71 9.46 -6.36
N SER A 112 5.25 10.53 -7.00
CA SER A 112 4.44 10.49 -8.21
C SER A 112 5.25 10.39 -9.51
N SER A 113 6.49 10.91 -9.54
CA SER A 113 7.34 10.92 -10.74
C SER A 113 8.81 11.21 -10.41
N GLU A 114 9.67 11.09 -11.42
CA GLU A 114 11.11 11.37 -11.42
C GLU A 114 11.91 10.53 -10.41
N TYR A 115 11.62 9.23 -10.37
CA TYR A 115 12.32 8.30 -9.49
C TYR A 115 12.42 6.88 -10.04
N TYR A 116 13.32 6.08 -9.46
CA TYR A 116 13.23 4.63 -9.55
C TYR A 116 13.71 3.92 -8.28
N VAL A 117 13.18 2.72 -8.05
CA VAL A 117 13.69 1.71 -7.11
C VAL A 117 13.76 0.39 -7.88
N ALA A 118 14.96 -0.19 -7.98
CA ALA A 118 15.20 -1.44 -8.70
C ALA A 118 15.75 -2.50 -7.74
N VAL A 119 15.19 -3.71 -7.79
CA VAL A 119 15.71 -4.88 -7.10
C VAL A 119 16.28 -5.83 -8.14
N VAL A 120 17.53 -6.22 -7.94
CA VAL A 120 18.31 -7.04 -8.86
C VAL A 120 18.73 -8.32 -8.17
N TYR A 121 18.54 -9.43 -8.87
CA TYR A 121 18.96 -10.75 -8.46
C TYR A 121 19.50 -11.49 -9.68
N ASN A 122 20.66 -12.13 -9.54
CA ASN A 122 21.29 -12.93 -10.61
C ASN A 122 21.38 -12.19 -11.97
N GLU A 123 21.86 -10.94 -11.95
CA GLU A 123 22.00 -10.08 -13.15
C GLU A 123 20.68 -9.75 -13.88
N GLU A 124 19.55 -10.00 -13.23
CA GLU A 124 18.20 -9.65 -13.70
C GLU A 124 17.54 -8.64 -12.76
N VAL A 125 16.84 -7.66 -13.33
CA VAL A 125 15.97 -6.74 -12.59
C VAL A 125 14.64 -7.45 -12.33
N ILE A 126 14.44 -7.92 -11.09
CA ILE A 126 13.26 -8.68 -10.66
C ILE A 126 12.11 -7.80 -10.16
N LEU A 127 12.40 -6.53 -9.85
CA LEU A 127 11.39 -5.51 -9.53
C LEU A 127 11.92 -4.14 -9.93
N LEU A 128 11.08 -3.35 -10.61
CA LEU A 128 11.36 -1.96 -10.95
C LEU A 128 10.11 -1.11 -10.70
N VAL A 129 10.22 -0.16 -9.79
CA VAL A 129 9.17 0.81 -9.45
C VAL A 129 9.64 2.22 -9.80
N GLY A 130 8.78 3.04 -10.41
CA GLY A 130 9.09 4.40 -10.84
C GLY A 130 9.15 4.57 -12.37
N ASP A 131 9.26 5.83 -12.81
CA ASP A 131 9.20 6.24 -14.21
C ASP A 131 10.58 6.30 -14.89
N LEU A 132 11.67 6.43 -14.13
CA LEU A 132 13.05 6.51 -14.63
C LEU A 132 13.65 5.14 -15.02
N LYS A 133 12.91 4.35 -15.80
CA LYS A 133 13.30 2.96 -16.14
C LYS A 133 14.60 2.87 -16.93
N LYS A 134 14.78 3.74 -17.92
CA LYS A 134 15.99 3.76 -18.77
C LYS A 134 17.24 3.99 -17.92
N ASP A 135 17.13 4.86 -16.92
CA ASP A 135 18.23 5.16 -16.01
C ASP A 135 18.51 3.99 -15.06
N ALA A 136 17.46 3.31 -14.59
CA ALA A 136 17.60 2.11 -13.78
C ALA A 136 18.35 0.99 -14.51
N TYR A 137 17.97 0.68 -15.75
CA TYR A 137 18.66 -0.35 -16.56
C TYR A 137 20.09 0.05 -16.91
N ARG A 138 20.32 1.33 -17.25
CA ARG A 138 21.68 1.85 -17.49
C ARG A 138 22.56 1.74 -16.23
N LYS A 139 21.98 2.00 -15.05
CA LYS A 139 22.73 2.00 -13.79
C LYS A 139 23.05 0.60 -13.28
N THR A 140 22.11 -0.33 -13.45
CA THR A 140 22.26 -1.72 -13.02
C THR A 140 23.07 -2.54 -14.01
N GLY A 141 23.04 -2.19 -15.30
CA GLY A 141 23.64 -3.01 -16.38
C GLY A 141 22.94 -4.35 -16.57
N CYS A 142 21.80 -4.55 -15.92
CA CYS A 142 21.08 -5.82 -15.87
C CYS A 142 19.90 -5.81 -16.85
N ARG A 143 19.51 -6.99 -17.33
CA ARG A 143 18.32 -7.14 -18.17
C ARG A 143 17.06 -7.26 -17.31
N PRO A 144 15.86 -7.00 -17.85
CA PRO A 144 14.62 -7.38 -17.17
C PRO A 144 14.57 -8.89 -16.90
N ALA A 145 13.97 -9.29 -15.77
CA ALA A 145 13.64 -10.68 -15.52
C ALA A 145 12.62 -11.20 -16.56
N LEU A 146 12.61 -12.52 -16.77
CA LEU A 146 11.65 -13.16 -17.70
C LEU A 146 10.22 -13.17 -17.17
N ILE A 147 10.06 -13.08 -15.85
CA ILE A 147 8.78 -13.08 -15.16
C ILE A 147 8.62 -11.73 -14.50
N ASP A 148 7.55 -11.03 -14.87
CA ASP A 148 7.21 -9.75 -14.27
C ASP A 148 6.70 -9.94 -12.82
N PRO A 149 7.10 -9.04 -11.90
CA PRO A 149 6.56 -9.04 -10.55
C PRO A 149 5.07 -8.67 -10.56
N ILE A 150 4.28 -9.36 -9.74
CA ILE A 150 2.83 -9.14 -9.60
C ILE A 150 2.57 -8.31 -8.35
N LEU A 151 1.88 -7.17 -8.46
CA LEU A 151 1.43 -6.42 -7.29
C LEU A 151 0.30 -7.17 -6.56
N VAL A 152 0.54 -7.59 -5.32
CA VAL A 152 -0.39 -8.38 -4.50
C VAL A 152 -1.15 -7.53 -3.50
N SER A 153 -0.57 -6.46 -2.98
CA SER A 153 -1.35 -5.55 -2.13
C SER A 153 -0.75 -4.16 -2.07
N ARG A 154 -1.63 -3.20 -1.80
CA ARG A 154 -1.26 -1.85 -1.41
C ARG A 154 -1.84 -1.56 -0.05
N LYS A 155 -1.02 -1.10 0.88
CA LYS A 155 -1.44 -0.70 2.22
C LYS A 155 -1.13 0.76 2.46
N GLU A 156 -2.13 1.54 2.83
CA GLU A 156 -1.93 2.95 3.16
C GLU A 156 -2.36 3.23 4.60
N HIS A 157 -1.45 3.78 5.39
CA HIS A 157 -1.71 4.20 6.76
C HIS A 157 -1.69 5.72 6.86
N VAL A 158 -2.86 6.31 7.11
CA VAL A 158 -3.03 7.77 7.14
C VAL A 158 -3.50 8.25 8.50
N PHE A 159 -2.96 9.38 8.95
CA PHE A 159 -3.25 9.97 10.24
C PHE A 159 -4.00 11.30 10.14
N GLY A 160 -5.00 11.49 11.00
CA GLY A 160 -5.50 12.82 11.39
C GLY A 160 -6.34 13.60 10.37
N LYS A 161 -6.90 12.96 9.35
CA LYS A 161 -7.80 13.62 8.37
C LYS A 161 -9.25 13.18 8.54
N ARG A 162 -10.19 14.13 8.38
CA ARG A 162 -11.65 13.86 8.33
C ARG A 162 -12.08 13.25 6.99
N LYS A 163 -11.44 13.70 5.91
CA LYS A 163 -11.53 13.13 4.55
C LYS A 163 -10.18 12.52 4.22
N PHE A 164 -10.17 11.23 3.93
CA PHE A 164 -9.04 10.53 3.33
C PHE A 164 -9.25 10.50 1.82
N CYS A 165 -8.18 10.68 1.04
CA CYS A 165 -8.19 10.53 -0.41
C CYS A 165 -7.01 9.67 -0.84
N THR A 166 -7.22 8.77 -1.79
CA THR A 166 -6.18 7.96 -2.42
C THR A 166 -6.53 7.69 -3.87
N ARG A 167 -5.54 7.29 -4.67
CA ARG A 167 -5.72 7.04 -6.10
C ARG A 167 -5.46 5.57 -6.41
N ILE A 168 -6.41 4.96 -7.10
CA ILE A 168 -6.38 3.55 -7.49
C ILE A 168 -6.56 3.40 -8.99
N LYS A 169 -6.07 2.30 -9.54
CA LYS A 169 -6.37 1.87 -10.90
C LYS A 169 -7.10 0.53 -10.83
N PHE A 170 -8.31 0.43 -11.37
CA PHE A 170 -9.13 -0.79 -11.32
C PHE A 170 -9.00 -1.70 -12.55
N ASP A 171 -8.37 -1.23 -13.63
CA ASP A 171 -7.91 -2.06 -14.77
C ASP A 171 -6.53 -1.58 -15.29
N GLU A 172 -5.70 -2.46 -15.86
CA GLU A 172 -4.38 -2.11 -16.43
C GLU A 172 -4.47 -1.02 -17.50
N LYS A 173 -5.61 -0.93 -18.19
CA LYS A 173 -5.85 0.08 -19.23
C LYS A 173 -6.74 1.21 -18.74
N SER A 174 -7.28 1.15 -17.52
CA SER A 174 -8.16 2.21 -16.99
C SER A 174 -7.37 3.46 -16.62
N LYS A 175 -8.08 4.57 -16.45
CA LYS A 175 -7.54 5.75 -15.77
C LYS A 175 -7.33 5.45 -14.27
N PHE A 176 -6.59 6.32 -13.60
CA PHE A 176 -6.63 6.38 -12.13
C PHE A 176 -7.97 6.96 -11.69
N HIS A 177 -8.57 6.33 -10.69
CA HIS A 177 -9.74 6.82 -9.98
C HIS A 177 -9.32 7.36 -8.61
N GLU A 178 -9.94 8.45 -8.19
CA GLU A 178 -9.76 8.99 -6.85
C GLU A 178 -10.83 8.42 -5.91
N ILE A 179 -10.41 7.69 -4.88
CA ILE A 179 -11.28 7.26 -3.79
C ILE A 179 -11.17 8.30 -2.69
N SER A 180 -12.30 8.79 -2.19
CA SER A 180 -12.33 9.53 -0.94
C SER A 180 -13.27 8.91 0.09
N ILE A 181 -12.82 8.88 1.34
CA ILE A 181 -13.55 8.36 2.49
C ILE A 181 -13.72 9.50 3.48
N GLU A 182 -14.95 9.87 3.77
CA GLU A 182 -15.26 10.98 4.66
C GLU A 182 -16.12 10.51 5.83
N TYR A 183 -15.75 10.97 7.03
CA TYR A 183 -16.55 10.78 8.23
C TYR A 183 -17.25 12.07 8.64
N LYS A 184 -18.54 11.95 8.93
CA LYS A 184 -19.39 13.04 9.40
C LYS A 184 -19.91 12.71 10.79
N ASN A 185 -19.72 13.66 11.70
CA ASN A 185 -20.11 13.55 13.10
C ASN A 185 -20.71 14.87 13.53
N LYS A 186 -21.92 15.15 13.02
CA LYS A 186 -22.71 16.29 13.48
C LYS A 186 -23.58 15.83 14.65
N ASP A 187 -24.55 14.96 14.37
CA ASP A 187 -25.50 14.44 15.36
C ASP A 187 -25.45 12.91 15.43
N GLU A 188 -25.50 12.24 14.27
CA GLU A 188 -25.27 10.80 14.14
C GLU A 188 -24.01 10.53 13.31
N PRO A 189 -23.15 9.57 13.73
CA PRO A 189 -22.01 9.12 12.95
C PRO A 189 -22.42 8.58 11.58
N GLU A 190 -21.86 9.16 10.51
CA GLU A 190 -22.06 8.71 9.14
C GLU A 190 -20.73 8.59 8.41
N MET A 191 -20.69 7.70 7.42
CA MET A 191 -19.54 7.48 6.55
C MET A 191 -19.95 7.55 5.09
N GLU A 192 -19.17 8.27 4.30
CA GLU A 192 -19.34 8.38 2.86
C GLU A 192 -18.07 7.90 2.15
N ILE A 193 -18.24 7.09 1.11
CA ILE A 193 -17.18 6.77 0.16
C ILE A 193 -17.58 7.35 -1.18
N ARG A 194 -16.68 8.13 -1.78
CA ARG A 194 -16.81 8.66 -3.14
C ARG A 194 -15.72 8.10 -4.04
N ILE A 195 -16.05 7.88 -5.31
CA ILE A 195 -15.09 7.52 -6.36
C ILE A 195 -15.23 8.54 -7.48
N ASP A 196 -14.14 9.18 -7.87
CA ASP A 196 -14.12 10.31 -8.81
C ASP A 196 -15.14 11.40 -8.42
N GLU A 197 -15.20 11.72 -7.12
CA GLU A 197 -16.16 12.66 -6.50
C GLU A 197 -17.65 12.25 -6.57
N HIS A 198 -17.98 11.08 -7.14
CA HIS A 198 -19.33 10.51 -7.11
C HIS A 198 -19.56 9.69 -5.83
N LEU A 199 -20.66 9.96 -5.11
CA LEU A 199 -21.04 9.20 -3.92
C LEU A 199 -21.46 7.77 -4.29
N VAL A 200 -20.67 6.79 -3.86
CA VAL A 200 -20.91 5.37 -4.17
C VAL A 200 -21.39 4.57 -2.96
N LEU A 201 -21.06 5.01 -1.75
CA LEU A 201 -21.53 4.40 -0.51
C LEU A 201 -21.83 5.48 0.52
N HIS A 202 -22.99 5.41 1.16
CA HIS A 202 -23.36 6.24 2.30
C HIS A 202 -23.92 5.35 3.41
N VAL A 203 -23.14 5.18 4.47
CA VAL A 203 -23.55 4.41 5.65
C VAL A 203 -24.02 5.38 6.72
N LYS A 204 -25.34 5.47 6.88
CA LYS A 204 -25.99 6.17 7.98
C LYS A 204 -26.03 5.33 9.25
N HIS A 205 -26.13 6.00 10.39
CA HIS A 205 -26.13 5.38 11.72
C HIS A 205 -24.96 4.38 11.89
N LEU A 206 -23.75 4.86 11.60
CA LEU A 206 -22.52 4.06 11.54
C LEU A 206 -22.24 3.33 12.87
N GLN A 207 -22.75 3.83 14.00
CA GLN A 207 -22.67 3.16 15.30
C GLN A 207 -23.39 1.80 15.36
N TRP A 208 -24.30 1.51 14.42
CA TRP A 208 -24.95 0.20 14.29
C TRP A 208 -24.40 -0.62 13.12
N LYS A 209 -23.73 0.05 12.16
CA LYS A 209 -23.18 -0.52 10.93
C LYS A 209 -21.66 -0.37 10.86
N PHE A 210 -21.00 -0.45 12.01
CA PHE A 210 -19.56 -0.20 12.13
C PHE A 210 -18.70 -1.28 11.45
N ARG A 211 -19.28 -2.43 11.10
CA ARG A 211 -18.68 -3.46 10.26
C ARG A 211 -19.64 -3.82 9.14
N GLY A 212 -19.12 -3.96 7.93
CA GLY A 212 -19.94 -4.37 6.79
C GLY A 212 -19.16 -4.40 5.49
N ASN A 213 -19.87 -4.70 4.41
CA ASN A 213 -19.32 -4.74 3.07
C ASN A 213 -20.38 -4.35 2.02
N GLU A 214 -19.93 -3.90 0.86
CA GLU A 214 -20.76 -3.54 -0.29
C GLU A 214 -20.03 -3.88 -1.59
N SER A 215 -20.76 -4.26 -2.65
CA SER A 215 -20.19 -4.44 -3.99
C SER A 215 -20.50 -3.24 -4.86
N LEU A 216 -19.46 -2.59 -5.36
CA LEU A 216 -19.55 -1.38 -6.18
C LEU A 216 -19.14 -1.69 -7.63
N HIS A 217 -19.80 -1.07 -8.59
CA HIS A 217 -19.40 -1.09 -10.00
C HIS A 217 -18.79 0.25 -10.37
N VAL A 218 -17.54 0.24 -10.81
CA VAL A 218 -16.81 1.44 -11.25
C VAL A 218 -16.33 1.19 -12.67
N ASP A 219 -16.86 1.95 -13.62
CA ASP A 219 -16.66 1.74 -15.06
C ASP A 219 -16.94 0.29 -15.49
N LYS A 220 -15.88 -0.49 -15.77
CA LYS A 220 -15.94 -1.89 -16.20
C LYS A 220 -15.48 -2.87 -15.12
N ALA A 221 -15.09 -2.37 -13.95
CA ALA A 221 -14.59 -3.16 -12.83
C ALA A 221 -15.64 -3.28 -11.73
N SER A 222 -15.69 -4.44 -11.10
CA SER A 222 -16.45 -4.66 -9.87
C SER A 222 -15.47 -4.64 -8.69
N VAL A 223 -15.86 -4.00 -7.59
CA VAL A 223 -15.01 -3.83 -6.42
C VAL A 223 -15.83 -4.11 -5.17
N GLU A 224 -15.40 -5.08 -4.37
CA GLU A 224 -15.94 -5.26 -3.03
C GLU A 224 -15.24 -4.30 -2.07
N VAL A 225 -16.02 -3.58 -1.29
CA VAL A 225 -15.54 -2.71 -0.23
C VAL A 225 -15.95 -3.30 1.10
N TYR A 226 -15.00 -3.49 1.99
CA TYR A 226 -15.21 -3.91 3.37
C TYR A 226 -14.79 -2.78 4.30
N TRP A 227 -15.52 -2.60 5.40
CA TRP A 227 -15.14 -1.65 6.43
C TRP A 227 -15.25 -2.26 7.82
N ASP A 228 -14.31 -1.87 8.69
CA ASP A 228 -14.38 -2.02 10.13
C ASP A 228 -13.96 -0.70 10.77
N VAL A 229 -14.92 0.00 11.36
CA VAL A 229 -14.71 1.29 12.03
C VAL A 229 -14.99 1.21 13.53
N HIS A 230 -15.11 0.00 14.08
CA HIS A 230 -15.42 -0.21 15.49
C HIS A 230 -14.43 0.51 16.41
N ASP A 231 -13.14 0.29 16.19
CA ASP A 231 -12.09 0.87 17.01
C ASP A 231 -11.97 2.37 16.82
N TRP A 232 -12.50 2.90 15.70
CA TRP A 232 -12.56 4.32 15.48
C TRP A 232 -13.61 5.00 16.38
N LEU A 233 -14.78 4.36 16.48
CA LEU A 233 -15.95 4.89 17.19
C LEU A 233 -15.85 4.68 18.70
N PHE A 234 -15.52 3.46 19.14
CA PHE A 234 -15.75 3.03 20.52
C PHE A 234 -14.47 2.93 21.36
N CYS A 235 -13.30 2.74 20.76
CA CYS A 235 -12.08 2.52 21.53
C CYS A 235 -11.45 3.86 22.02
N PRO A 236 -11.04 3.94 23.30
CA PRO A 236 -10.23 5.05 23.80
C PRO A 236 -8.79 4.94 23.28
N GLY A 237 -8.13 6.08 23.03
CA GLY A 237 -6.72 6.12 22.59
C GLY A 237 -6.54 6.11 21.06
N LEU A 238 -5.75 5.14 20.56
CA LEU A 238 -5.40 5.01 19.13
C LEU A 238 -6.57 4.45 18.32
N ARG A 239 -7.46 5.35 17.93
CA ARG A 239 -8.66 5.06 17.15
C ARG A 239 -8.33 4.84 15.68
N HIS A 240 -8.69 3.68 15.14
CA HIS A 240 -8.45 3.37 13.73
C HIS A 240 -9.68 2.78 13.04
N ALA A 241 -9.75 3.00 11.73
CA ALA A 241 -10.72 2.46 10.81
C ALA A 241 -9.98 1.70 9.71
N LEU A 242 -10.52 0.55 9.34
CA LEU A 242 -10.01 -0.32 8.29
C LEU A 242 -10.98 -0.29 7.12
N PHE A 243 -10.42 -0.10 5.93
CA PHE A 243 -11.14 -0.21 4.67
C PHE A 243 -10.37 -1.13 3.74
N ILE A 244 -11.06 -2.09 3.13
CA ILE A 244 -10.47 -3.00 2.15
C ILE A 244 -11.22 -2.84 0.84
N PHE A 245 -10.51 -2.47 -0.22
CA PHE A 245 -11.02 -2.42 -1.58
C PHE A 245 -10.43 -3.61 -2.33
N LYS A 246 -11.29 -4.55 -2.69
CA LYS A 246 -10.93 -5.79 -3.36
C LYS A 246 -11.54 -5.81 -4.76
N PRO A 247 -10.73 -5.63 -5.82
CA PRO A 247 -11.20 -5.82 -7.19
C PRO A 247 -11.71 -7.24 -7.40
N ILE A 248 -12.85 -7.38 -8.07
CA ILE A 248 -13.40 -8.65 -8.52
C ILE A 248 -13.00 -8.80 -9.99
N PRO A 249 -12.27 -9.88 -10.35
CA PRO A 249 -11.95 -10.15 -11.74
C PRO A 249 -13.24 -10.31 -12.56
N PRO A 250 -13.34 -9.74 -13.77
CA PRO A 250 -14.46 -10.01 -14.65
C PRO A 250 -14.51 -11.52 -14.92
N LEU A 251 -15.68 -12.12 -14.68
CA LEU A 251 -15.93 -13.53 -15.02
C LEU A 251 -15.60 -13.73 -16.50
N LEU A 252 -14.54 -14.48 -16.79
CA LEU A 252 -14.23 -14.90 -18.16
C LEU A 252 -15.40 -15.75 -18.66
N THR A 253 -16.25 -15.17 -19.50
CA THR A 253 -17.21 -15.96 -20.26
C THR A 253 -16.40 -16.73 -21.29
N GLN A 254 -16.18 -18.03 -21.06
CA GLN A 254 -15.56 -18.90 -22.06
C GLN A 254 -16.48 -18.96 -23.28
N LYS A 255 -16.24 -18.10 -24.27
CA LYS A 255 -16.63 -18.36 -25.65
C LYS A 255 -15.43 -18.98 -26.33
N GLY A 256 -15.50 -20.29 -26.55
CA GLY A 256 -14.50 -21.03 -27.31
C GLY A 256 -14.43 -20.51 -28.74
N SER A 257 -13.22 -20.29 -29.22
CA SER A 257 -12.84 -20.59 -30.60
C SER A 257 -11.32 -20.65 -30.69
N CYS A 258 -10.84 -21.76 -31.22
CA CYS A 258 -9.46 -22.00 -31.63
C CYS A 258 -9.05 -21.03 -32.75
N GLY A 259 -7.82 -20.49 -32.69
CA GLY A 259 -7.24 -19.72 -33.78
C GLY A 259 -5.95 -18.96 -33.44
N SER A 260 -4.83 -19.52 -33.90
CA SER A 260 -3.56 -18.85 -34.28
C SER A 260 -2.81 -17.98 -33.27
N LEU A 261 -1.63 -18.48 -32.89
CA LEU A 261 -0.56 -17.80 -32.15
C LEU A 261 0.03 -16.65 -33.00
N GLU A 262 -0.48 -15.43 -32.83
CA GLU A 262 0.19 -14.23 -33.34
C GLU A 262 1.13 -13.64 -32.27
N ARG A 263 2.37 -13.38 -32.70
CA ARG A 263 3.40 -12.69 -31.92
C ARG A 263 2.94 -11.28 -31.58
N VAL A 264 2.80 -10.97 -30.29
CA VAL A 264 2.50 -9.61 -29.82
C VAL A 264 3.79 -8.92 -29.35
N ASN A 265 4.03 -7.73 -29.88
CA ASN A 265 5.14 -6.84 -29.52
C ASN A 265 5.17 -6.49 -28.02
N PRO A 266 6.36 -6.38 -27.39
CA PRO A 266 6.50 -6.09 -25.97
C PRO A 266 6.36 -4.59 -25.71
N GLY A 267 5.12 -4.14 -25.57
CA GLY A 267 4.79 -2.76 -25.29
C GLY A 267 3.55 -2.68 -24.45
N ASN A 268 3.70 -2.86 -23.14
CA ASN A 268 3.00 -2.15 -22.05
C ASN A 268 3.23 -2.88 -20.73
N MET A 269 3.43 -2.10 -19.68
CA MET A 269 3.80 -2.55 -18.34
C MET A 269 2.64 -3.30 -17.70
N TYR A 270 2.81 -4.61 -17.47
CA TYR A 270 1.82 -5.49 -16.85
C TYR A 270 1.67 -5.17 -15.36
N ILE A 271 0.45 -4.95 -14.90
CA ILE A 271 0.03 -4.84 -13.50
C ILE A 271 -1.10 -5.86 -13.32
N ASP A 272 -0.76 -7.13 -13.11
CA ASP A 272 -1.74 -8.21 -12.91
C ASP A 272 -2.63 -7.89 -11.69
N MET A 273 -3.95 -7.88 -11.93
CA MET A 273 -5.00 -7.41 -11.04
C MET A 273 -5.47 -8.48 -10.06
N LYS A 274 -4.58 -8.90 -9.18
CA LYS A 274 -4.91 -9.83 -8.09
C LYS A 274 -4.78 -9.22 -6.71
N GLY A 275 -4.44 -7.94 -6.64
CA GLY A 275 -4.12 -7.29 -5.39
C GLY A 275 -5.31 -6.66 -4.66
N SER A 276 -5.28 -6.74 -3.33
CA SER A 276 -6.22 -6.02 -2.47
C SER A 276 -5.59 -4.70 -2.01
N ILE A 277 -6.42 -3.66 -1.90
CA ILE A 277 -5.99 -2.39 -1.28
C ILE A 277 -6.54 -2.33 0.13
N ILE A 278 -5.64 -2.17 1.09
CA ILE A 278 -5.94 -2.10 2.51
C ILE A 278 -5.62 -0.69 2.97
N VAL A 279 -6.64 0.11 3.23
CA VAL A 279 -6.49 1.45 3.80
C VAL A 279 -6.75 1.36 5.31
N ILE A 280 -5.80 1.83 6.09
CA ILE A 280 -5.94 2.00 7.53
C ILE A 280 -5.92 3.50 7.83
N VAL A 281 -7.03 4.02 8.31
CA VAL A 281 -7.16 5.42 8.73
C VAL A 281 -7.06 5.46 10.25
N THR A 282 -6.11 6.21 10.80
CA THR A 282 -5.97 6.39 12.25
C THR A 282 -6.24 7.84 12.63
N LYS A 283 -7.15 8.07 13.56
CA LYS A 283 -7.51 9.41 14.04
C LYS A 283 -6.75 9.71 15.34
N TRP A 284 -6.23 10.94 15.43
CA TRP A 284 -5.80 11.51 16.70
C TRP A 284 -7.00 12.14 17.41
N GLY A 285 -7.22 11.73 18.66
CA GLY A 285 -8.16 12.40 19.55
C GLY A 285 -7.62 13.76 19.96
N PHE A 286 -8.38 14.82 19.69
CA PHE A 286 -8.31 16.00 20.53
C PHE A 286 -8.66 15.57 21.95
N GLN A 287 -7.87 16.03 22.91
CA GLN A 287 -8.28 16.09 24.30
C GLN A 287 -9.64 16.81 24.28
N SER A 288 -10.71 16.06 24.54
CA SER A 288 -12.02 16.63 24.76
C SER A 288 -11.84 17.68 25.85
N SER A 289 -12.14 18.94 25.52
CA SER A 289 -12.58 19.88 26.54
C SER A 289 -13.66 19.16 27.31
N CYS A 290 -13.33 18.68 28.51
CA CYS A 290 -14.33 18.25 29.46
C CYS A 290 -15.19 19.47 29.72
N TYR A 291 -16.40 19.45 29.20
CA TYR A 291 -17.52 20.16 29.78
C TYR A 291 -17.63 19.68 31.24
N THR A 292 -17.10 20.47 32.17
CA THR A 292 -17.47 20.35 33.58
C THR A 292 -18.77 21.11 33.78
N TRP A 293 -19.88 20.38 33.74
CA TRP A 293 -21.12 20.77 34.41
C TRP A 293 -21.66 19.53 35.13
N ALA A 294 -21.44 19.47 36.44
CA ALA A 294 -22.36 18.90 37.42
C ALA A 294 -21.70 18.92 38.81
N SER A 295 -22.07 19.90 39.63
CA SER A 295 -22.20 19.80 41.09
C SER A 295 -22.98 21.03 41.53
N MET A 296 -24.31 20.92 41.45
CA MET A 296 -25.25 21.80 42.14
C MET A 296 -25.88 20.95 43.24
N GLU A 297 -26.09 21.56 44.41
CA GLU A 297 -26.80 21.09 45.62
C GLU A 297 -26.00 20.12 46.52
N TRP A 298 -25.74 20.37 47.81
CA TRP A 298 -26.39 21.21 48.83
C TRP A 298 -25.39 21.98 49.68
#